data_AF-A0A1V5P4S3-F1
#
_entry.id   AF-A0A1V5P4S3-F1
#
_cell.length_a   1.000
_cell.length_b   1.000
_cell.length_c   1.000
_cell.angle_alpha   90.00
_cell.angle_beta   90.00
_cell.angle_gamma   90.00
#
_symmetry.space_group_name_H-M   'P 1'
#
loop_
_entity.id
_entity.type
_entity.pdbx_description
1 polymer ?
#
loop_
_entity_poly.entity_id
_entity_poly.type
_entity_poly.pdbx_seq_one_letter_code
_entity_poly.pdbx_strand_id
1 'polypeptide(L)'
;MNNNNELHILHEAIFGQKLQEVSDEQIILKALKEGKSDIIMSLLWEEEKNEEYHEWHKVVIQGINEKNRIVFYNPLGHSENIPAGTIIEGEKKGPPRVIEGTGLESVSIEDFMDFFKKRKAVCFLPV
;
A
#
# COMPACT_ATOMS: atom_id res chain seq x y z
N MET A 1 15.45 4.46 9.56
CA MET A 1 15.36 5.75 8.82
C MET A 1 14.65 5.50 7.51
N ASN A 2 13.51 6.15 7.26
CA ASN A 2 12.77 6.02 6.01
C ASN A 2 13.42 6.91 4.94
N ASN A 3 14.41 6.39 4.19
CA ASN A 3 15.09 7.17 3.16
C ASN A 3 14.42 6.95 1.80
N ASN A 4 13.45 7.81 1.47
CA ASN A 4 12.73 7.76 0.19
C ASN A 4 13.42 8.56 -0.93
N ASN A 5 14.60 9.14 -0.67
CA ASN A 5 15.32 9.95 -1.65
C ASN A 5 15.61 9.19 -2.95
N GLU A 6 15.95 7.91 -2.85
CA GLU A 6 16.21 7.07 -4.02
C GLU A 6 14.96 6.93 -4.92
N LEU A 7 13.77 6.82 -4.31
CA LEU A 7 12.51 6.75 -5.05
C LEU A 7 12.26 8.05 -5.84
N HIS A 8 12.44 9.20 -5.19
CA HIS A 8 12.31 10.51 -5.84
C HIS A 8 13.27 10.67 -7.02
N ILE A 9 14.56 10.33 -6.82
CA ILE A 9 15.59 10.42 -7.86
C ILE A 9 15.25 9.53 -9.05
N LEU A 10 14.90 8.26 -8.80
CA LEU A 10 14.59 7.31 -9.86
C LEU A 10 13.33 7.69 -10.63
N HIS A 11 12.27 8.12 -9.94
CA HIS A 11 11.03 8.53 -10.59
C HIS A 11 11.24 9.76 -11.49
N GLU A 12 11.93 10.79 -10.99
CA GLU A 12 12.23 12.00 -11.78
C GLU A 12 13.09 11.66 -13.00
N ALA A 13 14.08 10.76 -12.86
CA ALA A 13 14.93 10.33 -13.97
C ALA A 13 14.18 9.55 -15.06
N ILE A 14 13.20 8.71 -14.68
CA ILE A 14 12.46 7.85 -15.62
C ILE A 14 11.28 8.59 -16.26
N PHE A 15 10.53 9.36 -15.48
CA PHE A 15 9.25 9.95 -15.89
C PHE A 15 9.31 11.47 -16.08
N GLY A 16 10.40 12.14 -15.70
CA GLY A 16 10.56 13.59 -15.83
C GLY A 16 9.68 14.40 -14.87
N GLN A 17 9.09 13.74 -13.86
CA GLN A 17 8.17 14.35 -12.90
C GLN A 17 8.64 14.08 -11.47
N LYS A 18 8.43 15.06 -10.59
CA LYS A 18 8.73 14.90 -9.18
C LYS A 18 7.60 14.16 -8.49
N LEU A 19 7.94 13.44 -7.43
CA LEU A 19 6.95 12.88 -6.53
C LEU A 19 6.68 13.87 -5.40
N GLN A 20 5.40 14.07 -5.11
CA GLN A 20 4.94 14.75 -3.92
C GLN A 20 4.60 13.70 -2.86
N GLU A 21 5.14 13.88 -1.66
CA GLU A 21 4.74 13.12 -0.48
C GLU A 21 3.39 13.61 0.04
N VAL A 22 2.47 12.68 0.24
CA VAL A 22 1.11 12.94 0.69
C VAL A 22 0.79 12.04 1.88
N SER A 23 0.57 12.68 3.03
CA SER A 23 0.24 12.02 4.29
C SER A 23 -1.23 12.22 4.70
N ASP A 24 -2.04 12.84 3.84
CA ASP A 24 -3.49 13.01 4.04
C ASP A 24 -4.23 11.90 3.29
N GLU A 25 -4.89 11.02 4.04
CA GLU A 25 -5.60 9.87 3.48
C GLU A 25 -6.79 10.27 2.58
N GLN A 26 -7.39 11.45 2.80
CA GLN A 26 -8.52 11.93 2.01
C GLN A 26 -8.07 12.33 0.60
N ILE A 27 -6.88 12.93 0.49
CA ILE A 27 -6.27 13.27 -0.80
C ILE A 27 -6.02 11.99 -1.60
N ILE A 28 -5.48 10.95 -0.95
CA ILE A 28 -5.23 9.66 -1.59
C ILE A 28 -6.53 8.97 -2.00
N LEU A 29 -7.53 8.92 -1.12
CA LEU A 29 -8.82 8.35 -1.46
C LEU A 29 -9.50 9.06 -2.63
N LYS A 30 -9.40 10.40 -2.69
CA LYS A 30 -9.91 11.19 -3.82
C LYS A 30 -9.18 10.82 -5.11
N ALA A 31 -7.85 10.76 -5.09
CA ALA A 31 -7.04 10.38 -6.25
C ALA A 31 -7.40 8.97 -6.78
N LEU A 32 -7.62 8.01 -5.87
CA LEU A 32 -8.04 6.65 -6.23
C LEU A 32 -9.44 6.63 -6.86
N LYS A 33 -10.39 7.42 -6.33
CA LYS A 33 -11.73 7.58 -6.92
C LYS A 33 -11.71 8.25 -8.30
N GLU A 34 -10.71 9.09 -8.56
CA GLU A 34 -10.47 9.70 -9.87
C GLU A 34 -9.75 8.74 -10.85
N GLY A 35 -9.46 7.50 -10.42
CA GLY A 35 -8.88 6.45 -11.26
C GLY A 35 -7.35 6.43 -11.27
N LYS A 36 -6.67 7.15 -10.37
CA LYS A 36 -5.21 7.00 -10.23
C LYS A 36 -4.86 5.60 -9.71
N SER A 37 -3.81 5.02 -10.28
CA SER A 37 -3.25 3.72 -9.92
C SER A 37 -1.74 3.82 -9.69
N ASP A 38 -1.11 2.70 -9.36
CA ASP A 38 0.34 2.56 -9.19
C ASP A 38 0.94 3.53 -8.18
N ILE A 39 0.17 3.86 -7.15
CA ILE A 39 0.57 4.80 -6.10
C ILE A 39 1.42 4.02 -5.10
N ILE A 40 2.71 4.36 -5.03
CA ILE A 40 3.59 3.81 -4.00
C ILE A 40 3.16 4.37 -2.64
N MET A 41 3.03 3.49 -1.65
CA MET A 41 2.73 3.83 -0.27
C MET A 41 3.81 3.24 0.63
N SER A 42 4.48 4.09 1.39
CA SER A 42 5.35 3.67 2.49
C SER A 42 4.58 3.74 3.80
N LEU A 43 4.68 2.71 4.64
CA LEU A 43 3.99 2.66 5.92
C LEU A 43 4.77 1.88 6.97
N LEU A 44 4.47 2.16 8.23
CA LEU A 44 5.00 1.43 9.37
C LEU A 44 4.30 0.06 9.49
N TRP A 45 4.97 -1.00 9.02
CA TRP A 45 4.36 -2.33 8.93
C TRP A 45 4.35 -3.05 10.28
N GLU A 46 5.40 -2.91 11.09
CA GLU A 46 5.56 -3.52 12.43
C GLU A 46 5.11 -4.99 12.51
N GLU A 47 5.29 -5.77 11.44
CA GLU A 47 5.01 -7.21 11.46
C GLU A 47 6.34 -7.97 11.40
N GLU A 48 6.38 -9.09 12.11
CA GLU A 48 7.45 -10.06 12.07
C GLU A 48 7.03 -11.17 11.12
N LYS A 49 7.79 -11.39 10.05
CA LYS A 49 7.54 -12.48 9.10
C LYS A 49 8.83 -13.26 8.93
N ASN A 50 8.76 -14.59 9.06
CA ASN A 50 9.93 -15.47 8.94
C ASN A 50 11.13 -15.04 9.81
N GLU A 51 10.89 -14.64 11.07
CA GLU A 51 11.92 -14.16 12.02
C GLU A 51 12.57 -12.80 11.66
N GLU A 52 12.07 -12.10 10.63
CA GLU A 52 12.49 -10.74 10.26
C GLU A 52 11.44 -9.70 10.67
N TYR A 53 11.88 -8.69 11.44
CA TYR A 53 11.04 -7.55 11.83
C TYR A 53 11.09 -6.46 10.77
N HIS A 54 9.97 -6.19 10.12
CA HIS A 54 9.85 -5.11 9.13
C HIS A 54 9.25 -3.87 9.78
N GLU A 55 10.10 -2.89 10.08
CA GLU A 55 9.66 -1.61 10.64
C GLU A 55 8.88 -0.79 9.61
N TRP A 56 9.49 -0.50 8.45
CA TRP A 56 8.88 0.24 7.35
C TRP A 56 8.79 -0.64 6.12
N HIS A 57 7.66 -0.56 5.42
CA HIS A 57 7.39 -1.34 4.22
C HIS A 57 6.81 -0.46 3.11
N LYS A 58 6.96 -0.91 1.86
CA LYS A 58 6.36 -0.27 0.69
C LYS A 58 5.39 -1.22 0.01
N VAL A 59 4.19 -0.73 -0.24
CA VAL A 59 3.16 -1.40 -1.06
C VAL A 59 2.81 -0.51 -2.24
N VAL A 60 2.19 -1.08 -3.27
CA VAL A 60 1.75 -0.32 -4.45
C VAL A 60 0.24 -0.40 -4.56
N ILE A 61 -0.45 0.72 -4.38
CA ILE A 61 -1.91 0.79 -4.52
C ILE A 61 -2.27 0.78 -6.00
N GLN A 62 -3.06 -0.20 -6.41
CA GLN A 62 -3.47 -0.44 -7.79
C GLN A 62 -4.79 0.26 -8.15
N GLY A 63 -5.64 0.54 -7.16
CA GLY A 63 -6.91 1.25 -7.38
C GLY A 63 -8.02 0.83 -6.44
N ILE A 64 -9.26 1.11 -6.85
CA ILE A 64 -10.48 0.65 -6.19
C ILE A 64 -11.16 -0.38 -7.09
N ASN A 65 -11.46 -1.57 -6.57
CA ASN A 65 -12.17 -2.60 -7.33
C ASN A 65 -13.69 -2.42 -7.33
N GLU A 66 -14.39 -3.29 -8.05
CA GLU A 66 -15.85 -3.29 -8.19
C GLU A 66 -16.61 -3.55 -6.88
N LYS A 67 -15.92 -4.10 -5.86
CA LYS A 67 -16.44 -4.31 -4.50
C LYS A 67 -16.15 -3.12 -3.58
N ASN A 68 -15.69 -2.00 -4.12
CA ASN A 68 -15.35 -0.79 -3.38
C ASN A 68 -14.26 -1.01 -2.33
N ARG A 69 -13.23 -1.80 -2.69
CA ARG A 69 -12.06 -2.10 -1.85
C ARG A 69 -10.80 -1.52 -2.46
N ILE A 70 -9.87 -1.07 -1.61
CA ILE A 70 -8.56 -0.60 -2.05
C ILE A 70 -7.69 -1.82 -2.33
N VAL A 71 -7.27 -1.98 -3.58
CA VAL A 71 -6.39 -3.06 -4.02
C VAL A 71 -4.95 -2.58 -4.02
N PHE A 72 -4.04 -3.40 -3.52
CA PHE A 72 -2.62 -3.12 -3.52
C PHE A 72 -1.78 -4.37 -3.72
N TYR A 73 -0.60 -4.18 -4.31
CA TYR A 73 0.46 -5.18 -4.36
C TYR A 73 1.31 -5.10 -3.09
N ASN A 74 1.48 -6.24 -2.42
CA ASN A 74 2.34 -6.39 -1.26
C ASN A 74 3.60 -7.19 -1.63
N PRO A 75 4.78 -6.56 -1.76
CA PRO A 75 6.02 -7.27 -2.09
C PRO A 75 6.45 -8.30 -1.03
N LEU A 76 6.07 -8.08 0.23
CA LEU A 76 6.25 -9.05 1.31
C LEU A 76 5.06 -10.02 1.40
N GLY A 77 4.20 -10.07 0.39
CA GLY A 77 3.04 -10.93 0.30
C GLY A 77 3.41 -12.42 0.32
N HIS A 78 2.40 -13.25 0.11
CA HIS A 78 2.54 -14.69 0.33
C HIS A 78 3.43 -15.33 -0.74
N SER A 79 4.41 -16.13 -0.30
CA SER A 79 5.27 -16.97 -1.15
C SER A 79 4.53 -18.18 -1.72
N GLU A 80 3.33 -18.46 -1.20
CA GLU A 80 2.48 -19.58 -1.57
C GLU A 80 1.33 -19.11 -2.45
N ASN A 81 0.85 -19.97 -3.35
CA ASN A 81 -0.35 -19.72 -4.15
C ASN A 81 -1.59 -19.81 -3.25
N ILE A 82 -1.90 -18.71 -2.56
CA ILE A 82 -3.13 -18.58 -1.78
C ILE A 82 -4.29 -18.28 -2.74
N PRO A 83 -5.43 -19.00 -2.64
CA PRO A 83 -6.58 -18.74 -3.51
C PRO A 83 -7.15 -17.33 -3.35
N ALA A 84 -7.60 -16.74 -4.47
CA ALA A 84 -8.36 -15.49 -4.44
C ALA A 84 -9.64 -15.64 -3.59
N GLY A 85 -9.98 -14.58 -2.86
CA GLY A 85 -11.08 -14.57 -1.88
C GLY A 85 -10.67 -15.05 -0.48
N THR A 86 -9.46 -15.59 -0.29
CA THR A 86 -8.98 -15.94 1.06
C THR A 86 -8.83 -14.68 1.91
N ILE A 87 -9.34 -14.74 3.14
CA ILE A 87 -9.20 -13.67 4.13
C ILE A 87 -7.93 -13.91 4.94
N ILE A 88 -7.06 -12.91 4.99
CA ILE A 88 -5.92 -12.85 5.89
C ILE A 88 -6.35 -12.01 7.08
N GLU A 89 -6.48 -12.65 8.23
CA GLU A 89 -6.59 -11.96 9.51
C GLU A 89 -5.19 -11.42 9.84
N GLY A 90 -4.96 -10.12 9.64
CA GLY A 90 -3.64 -9.51 9.75
C GLY A 90 -2.92 -9.92 11.04
N GLU A 91 -1.68 -10.40 10.94
CA GLU A 91 -0.97 -10.93 12.10
C GLU A 91 -0.68 -9.78 13.09
N LYS A 92 -1.32 -9.86 14.27
CA LYS A 92 -1.23 -8.93 15.43
C LYS A 92 -1.76 -7.49 15.26
N LYS A 93 -1.60 -6.81 14.12
CA LYS A 93 -1.97 -5.37 13.99
C LYS A 93 -2.43 -4.92 12.58
N GLY A 94 -2.52 -5.81 11.60
CA GLY A 94 -2.99 -5.47 10.25
C GLY A 94 -4.52 -5.49 10.16
N PRO A 95 -5.16 -4.66 9.30
CA PRO A 95 -6.58 -4.83 8.99
C PRO A 95 -6.79 -6.19 8.30
N PRO A 96 -8.01 -6.76 8.34
CA PRO A 96 -8.36 -7.91 7.54
C PRO A 96 -8.16 -7.62 6.04
N ARG A 97 -7.43 -8.50 5.35
CA ARG A 97 -7.13 -8.37 3.92
C ARG A 97 -7.74 -9.51 3.15
N VAL A 98 -8.07 -9.28 1.88
CA VAL A 98 -8.59 -10.32 0.98
C VAL A 98 -7.59 -10.51 -0.15
N ILE A 99 -7.22 -11.75 -0.46
CA ILE A 99 -6.40 -12.06 -1.63
C ILE A 99 -7.22 -11.78 -2.89
N GLU A 100 -6.72 -10.93 -3.78
CA GLU A 100 -7.31 -10.66 -5.09
C GLU A 100 -6.59 -11.43 -6.21
N GLY A 101 -5.37 -11.90 -5.96
CA GLY A 101 -4.55 -12.64 -6.92
C GLY A 101 -3.09 -12.72 -6.48
N THR A 102 -2.19 -13.08 -7.40
CA THR A 102 -0.76 -13.25 -7.10
C THR A 102 -0.13 -11.96 -6.57
N GLY A 103 0.12 -11.92 -5.25
CA GLY A 103 0.69 -10.75 -4.56
C GLY A 103 -0.26 -9.56 -4.40
N LEU A 104 -1.51 -9.68 -4.87
CA LEU A 104 -2.54 -8.65 -4.75
C LEU A 104 -3.44 -8.93 -3.57
N GLU A 105 -3.60 -7.91 -2.74
CA GLU A 105 -4.44 -7.91 -1.55
C GLU A 105 -5.40 -6.72 -1.60
N SER A 106 -6.52 -6.80 -0.89
CA SER A 106 -7.44 -5.68 -0.76
C SER A 106 -7.96 -5.50 0.66
N VAL A 107 -8.21 -4.23 1.01
CA VAL A 107 -8.81 -3.80 2.28
C VAL A 107 -10.06 -2.98 2.00
N SER A 108 -10.98 -2.92 2.96
CA SER A 108 -12.11 -1.99 2.84
C SER A 108 -11.61 -0.54 2.84
N ILE A 109 -12.41 0.40 2.33
CA ILE A 109 -12.06 1.82 2.42
C ILE A 109 -11.92 2.24 3.88
N GLU A 110 -12.83 1.81 4.76
CA GLU A 110 -12.77 2.16 6.18
C GLU A 110 -11.47 1.68 6.84
N ASP A 111 -11.12 0.41 6.62
CA ASP A 111 -9.88 -0.18 7.11
C ASP A 111 -8.66 0.53 6.54
N PHE A 112 -8.68 0.88 5.25
CA PHE A 112 -7.59 1.64 4.62
C PHE A 112 -7.38 2.98 5.32
N MET A 113 -8.44 3.74 5.60
CA MET A 113 -8.34 5.06 6.22
C MET A 113 -7.80 4.99 7.65
N ASP A 114 -8.26 4.00 8.42
CA ASP A 114 -7.76 3.76 9.77
C ASP A 114 -6.29 3.29 9.76
N PHE A 115 -5.98 2.34 8.87
CA PHE A 115 -4.64 1.79 8.71
C PHE A 115 -3.62 2.83 8.26
N PHE A 116 -4.00 3.69 7.30
CA PHE A 116 -3.17 4.78 6.79
C PHE A 116 -2.69 5.70 7.93
N LYS A 117 -3.62 6.09 8.82
CA LYS A 117 -3.31 6.92 9.99
C LYS A 117 -2.46 6.19 11.01
N LYS A 118 -2.91 5.00 11.43
CA LYS A 118 -2.24 4.21 12.48
C LYS A 118 -0.81 3.87 12.12
N ARG A 119 -0.55 3.64 10.83
CA ARG A 119 0.77 3.24 10.33
C ARG A 119 1.59 4.39 9.76
N LYS A 120 1.19 5.65 9.99
CA LYS A 120 1.90 6.85 9.52
C LYS A 120 2.24 6.76 8.03
N ALA A 121 1.28 6.29 7.24
CA ALA A 121 1.50 6.04 5.83
C ALA A 121 1.77 7.34 5.07
N VAL A 122 2.63 7.24 4.05
CA VAL A 122 2.97 8.31 3.12
C VAL A 122 2.89 7.75 1.72
N CYS A 123 2.07 8.39 0.89
CA CYS A 123 1.94 8.07 -0.52
C CYS A 123 2.76 9.05 -1.37
N PHE A 124 3.14 8.59 -2.57
CA PHE A 124 3.91 9.37 -3.52
C PHE A 124 3.07 9.57 -4.78
N LEU A 125 2.69 10.82 -5.06
CA LEU A 125 1.93 11.18 -6.26
C LEU A 125 2.79 12.01 -7.21
N PRO A 126 2.73 11.77 -8.53
CA PRO A 126 3.41 12.64 -9.49
C PRO A 126 2.76 14.03 -9.52
N VAL A 127 3.60 15.06 -9.63
CA VAL A 127 3.24 16.48 -9.81
C VAL A 127 3.81 17.06 -11.10
#